data_AF-A1RT24-F1
#
_entry.id   AF-A1RT24-F1
#
_cell.length_a   1.000
_cell.length_b   1.000
_cell.length_c   1.000
_cell.angle_alpha   90.00
_cell.angle_beta   90.00
_cell.angle_gamma   90.00
#
_symmetry.space_group_name_H-M   'P 1'
#
loop_
_entity.id
_entity.type
_entity.pdbx_description
1 polymer ?
#
loop_
_entity_poly.entity_id
_entity_poly.type
_entity_poly.pdbx_seq_one_letter_code
_entity_poly.pdbx_strand_id
1 'polypeptide(L)'
;MNASKLLLSITASPGVKALTITAGDKALAVHMYAKSSYVAVVTRNTECKIDDETLRKVAWLLVKLMDRVGKAVKSRYYTYTGPLEIKGDVIKYTPYISPTSTAEIVMSGGRAIVIVGEFRKKYRTGVEVAEILKKYIEYLEMC
;
A
#
# COMPACT_ATOMS: atom_id res chain seq x y z
N MET A 1 -2.93 15.11 -16.73
CA MET A 1 -3.01 13.80 -16.05
C MET A 1 -4.37 13.19 -16.37
N ASN A 2 -4.43 12.19 -17.25
CA ASN A 2 -5.60 11.31 -17.28
C ASN A 2 -5.33 10.29 -16.18
N ALA A 3 -5.70 10.63 -14.94
CA ALA A 3 -5.35 9.83 -13.77
C ALA A 3 -6.18 8.54 -13.79
N SER A 4 -5.67 7.52 -14.46
CA SER A 4 -6.08 6.13 -14.20
C SER A 4 -6.10 5.96 -12.69
N LYS A 5 -7.26 5.62 -12.13
CA LYS A 5 -7.48 5.61 -10.68
C LYS A 5 -6.45 4.68 -10.03
N LEU A 6 -5.50 5.25 -9.28
CA LEU A 6 -4.46 4.48 -8.59
C LEU A 6 -5.12 3.57 -7.57
N LEU A 7 -4.74 2.29 -7.60
CA LEU A 7 -5.17 1.32 -6.61
C LEU A 7 -3.96 0.85 -5.81
N LEU A 8 -4.17 0.70 -4.51
CA LEU A 8 -3.21 0.06 -3.61
C LEU A 8 -3.84 -1.21 -3.05
N SER A 9 -3.13 -2.33 -3.22
CA SER A 9 -3.46 -3.60 -2.60
C SER A 9 -2.39 -3.96 -1.58
N ILE A 10 -2.78 -4.24 -0.35
CA ILE A 10 -1.89 -4.70 0.70
C ILE A 10 -2.36 -6.07 1.16
N THR A 11 -1.49 -7.07 1.05
CA THR A 11 -1.73 -8.43 1.56
C THR A 11 -1.00 -8.62 2.87
N ALA A 12 -1.75 -8.92 3.94
CA ALA A 12 -1.28 -9.24 5.27
C ALA A 12 -1.70 -10.67 5.65
N SER A 13 -1.13 -11.66 4.97
CA SER A 13 -1.36 -13.09 5.23
C SER A 13 -0.17 -13.72 5.99
N PRO A 14 -0.38 -14.80 6.77
CA PRO A 14 0.71 -15.51 7.45
C PRO A 14 1.86 -15.96 6.54
N GLY A 15 1.55 -16.35 5.30
CA GLY A 15 2.54 -16.86 4.34
C GLY A 15 2.99 -15.86 3.26
N VAL A 16 2.19 -14.82 3.03
CA VAL A 16 2.43 -13.84 1.95
C VAL A 16 2.19 -12.44 2.48
N LYS A 17 3.20 -11.59 2.32
CA LYS A 17 3.11 -10.17 2.63
C LYS A 17 3.36 -9.42 1.34
N ALA A 18 2.41 -8.60 0.89
CA ALA A 18 2.57 -7.93 -0.38
C ALA A 18 2.03 -6.51 -0.35
N LEU A 19 2.62 -5.66 -1.20
CA LEU A 19 2.12 -4.36 -1.58
C LEU A 19 2.11 -4.29 -3.09
N THR A 20 0.98 -3.90 -3.66
CA THR A 20 0.83 -3.71 -5.11
C THR A 20 0.21 -2.35 -5.37
N ILE A 21 0.85 -1.53 -6.20
CA ILE A 21 0.26 -0.29 -6.72
C ILE A 21 -0.08 -0.51 -8.19
N THR A 22 -1.33 -0.29 -8.59
CA THR A 22 -1.78 -0.44 -9.97
C THR A 22 -2.18 0.92 -10.53
N ALA A 23 -1.68 1.22 -11.73
CA ALA A 23 -1.91 2.45 -12.47
C ALA A 23 -2.18 2.10 -13.94
N GLY A 24 -3.46 1.95 -14.31
CA GLY A 24 -3.82 1.49 -15.66
C GLY A 24 -3.32 0.07 -15.93
N ASP A 25 -2.45 -0.09 -16.93
CA ASP A 25 -1.85 -1.35 -17.35
C ASP A 25 -0.50 -1.65 -16.68
N LYS A 26 -0.06 -0.80 -15.76
CA LYS A 26 1.19 -0.96 -15.01
C LYS A 26 0.94 -1.32 -13.55
N ALA A 27 1.81 -2.14 -12.98
CA ALA A 27 1.75 -2.52 -11.56
C ALA A 27 3.14 -2.56 -10.92
N LEU A 28 3.31 -1.87 -9.80
CA LEU A 28 4.44 -2.08 -8.90
C LEU A 28 4.08 -3.22 -7.98
N ALA A 29 4.77 -4.34 -8.08
CA ALA A 29 4.60 -5.49 -7.21
C ALA A 29 5.75 -5.57 -6.20
N VAL A 30 5.42 -5.59 -4.92
CA VAL A 30 6.35 -5.82 -3.80
C VAL A 30 5.86 -7.04 -3.04
N HIS A 31 6.32 -8.24 -3.39
CA HIS A 31 5.89 -9.50 -2.79
C HIS A 31 7.00 -10.04 -1.91
N MET A 32 6.73 -10.19 -0.62
CA MET A 32 7.65 -10.70 0.38
C MET A 32 7.17 -12.08 0.83
N TYR A 33 7.98 -13.08 0.53
CA TYR A 33 7.85 -14.47 0.98
C TYR A 33 8.91 -14.73 2.04
N ALA A 34 8.69 -15.68 2.95
CA ALA A 34 9.51 -15.89 4.16
C ALA A 34 11.01 -15.50 4.08
N LYS A 35 11.74 -15.97 3.05
CA LYS A 35 13.17 -15.70 2.83
C LYS A 35 13.50 -14.97 1.53
N SER A 36 12.50 -14.51 0.77
CA SER A 36 12.72 -13.89 -0.54
C SER A 36 11.76 -12.74 -0.80
N SER A 37 12.15 -11.82 -1.66
CA SER A 37 11.28 -10.75 -2.11
C SER A 37 11.34 -10.61 -3.62
N TYR A 38 10.18 -10.50 -4.26
CA TYR A 38 10.06 -10.05 -5.64
C TYR A 38 9.61 -8.59 -5.62
N VAL A 39 10.38 -7.73 -6.27
CA VAL A 39 10.09 -6.30 -6.37
C VAL A 39 10.31 -5.86 -7.81
N ALA A 40 9.25 -5.44 -8.49
CA ALA A 40 9.34 -5.00 -9.88
C ALA A 40 8.17 -4.09 -10.26
N VAL A 41 8.40 -3.22 -11.24
CA VAL A 41 7.32 -2.68 -12.06
C VAL A 41 7.07 -3.64 -13.21
N VAL A 42 5.82 -4.03 -13.37
CA VAL A 42 5.37 -4.99 -14.38
C VAL A 42 4.33 -4.29 -15.26
N THR A 43 4.52 -4.38 -16.57
CA THR A 43 3.54 -3.99 -17.58
C THR A 43 3.18 -5.22 -18.41
N ARG A 44 2.36 -5.08 -19.45
CA ARG A 44 2.00 -6.20 -20.33
C ARG A 44 3.24 -6.88 -20.96
N ASN A 45 4.29 -6.13 -21.25
CA ASN A 45 5.43 -6.61 -22.04
C ASN A 45 6.80 -6.40 -21.36
N THR A 46 6.86 -5.66 -20.27
CA THR A 46 8.11 -5.26 -19.63
C THR A 46 8.08 -5.61 -18.14
N GLU A 47 9.22 -6.08 -17.63
CA GLU A 47 9.49 -6.21 -16.20
C GLU A 47 10.75 -5.40 -15.86
N CYS A 48 10.61 -4.37 -15.03
CA CYS A 48 11.72 -3.63 -14.45
C CYS A 48 11.91 -4.07 -12.99
N LYS A 49 12.92 -4.92 -12.74
CA LYS A 49 13.27 -5.33 -11.37
C LYS A 49 13.81 -4.14 -10.58
N ILE A 50 13.39 -4.04 -9.33
CA ILE A 50 13.83 -3.02 -8.39
C ILE A 50 14.54 -3.70 -7.23
N ASP A 51 15.71 -3.19 -6.87
CA ASP A 51 16.38 -3.56 -5.62
C ASP A 51 16.49 -2.35 -4.70
N ASP A 52 15.45 -2.13 -3.87
CA ASP A 52 15.41 -1.05 -2.90
C ASP A 52 14.88 -1.56 -1.54
N GLU A 53 15.75 -1.56 -0.54
CA GLU A 53 15.39 -1.92 0.83
C GLU A 53 14.38 -0.98 1.48
N THR A 54 14.40 0.30 1.11
CA THR A 54 13.49 1.31 1.65
C THR A 54 12.05 1.01 1.25
N LEU A 55 11.84 0.61 -0.02
CA LEU A 55 10.54 0.16 -0.50
C LEU A 55 10.06 -1.08 0.25
N ARG A 56 10.95 -2.07 0.45
CA ARG A 56 10.64 -3.29 1.22
C ARG A 56 10.24 -2.96 2.67
N LYS A 57 10.98 -2.04 3.33
CA LYS A 57 10.67 -1.56 4.68
C LYS A 57 9.29 -0.89 4.74
N VAL A 58 8.97 -0.01 3.79
CA VAL A 58 7.65 0.64 3.71
C VAL A 58 6.53 -0.38 3.49
N ALA A 59 6.70 -1.30 2.53
CA ALA A 59 5.72 -2.35 2.30
C ALA A 59 5.46 -3.18 3.56
N TRP A 60 6.50 -3.54 4.30
CA TRP A 60 6.35 -4.29 5.54
C TRP A 60 5.65 -3.50 6.66
N LEU A 61 5.94 -2.21 6.80
CA LEU A 61 5.25 -1.33 7.74
C LEU A 61 3.76 -1.22 7.42
N LEU A 62 3.41 -1.07 6.13
CA LEU A 62 2.03 -1.01 5.66
C LEU A 62 1.29 -2.34 5.87
N VAL A 63 1.95 -3.46 5.61
CA VAL A 63 1.41 -4.80 5.93
C VAL A 63 1.12 -4.94 7.43
N LYS A 64 2.03 -4.49 8.30
CA LYS A 64 1.81 -4.50 9.76
C LYS A 64 0.68 -3.58 10.20
N LEU A 65 0.55 -2.42 9.56
CA LEU A 65 -0.56 -1.52 9.80
C LEU A 65 -1.88 -2.24 9.46
N MET A 66 -1.98 -2.86 8.29
CA MET A 66 -3.19 -3.57 7.86
C MET A 66 -3.50 -4.79 8.72
N ASP A 67 -2.51 -5.56 9.18
CA ASP A 67 -2.74 -6.65 10.15
C ASP A 67 -3.40 -6.13 11.44
N ARG A 68 -2.95 -4.98 11.95
CA ARG A 68 -3.55 -4.34 13.14
C ARG A 68 -4.96 -3.82 12.87
N VAL A 69 -5.18 -3.20 11.71
CA VAL A 69 -6.51 -2.71 11.31
C VAL A 69 -7.48 -3.88 11.15
N GLY A 70 -7.10 -4.91 10.41
CA GLY A 70 -7.89 -6.12 10.20
C GLY A 70 -8.31 -6.77 11.52
N LYS A 71 -7.38 -6.91 12.47
CA LYS A 71 -7.68 -7.42 13.82
C LYS A 71 -8.66 -6.52 14.58
N ALA A 72 -8.46 -5.21 14.55
CA ALA A 72 -9.30 -4.25 15.28
C ALA A 72 -10.75 -4.26 14.77
N VAL A 73 -10.94 -4.40 13.45
CA VAL A 73 -12.26 -4.38 12.80
C VAL A 73 -12.83 -5.78 12.56
N LYS A 74 -12.16 -6.82 13.06
CA LYS A 74 -12.51 -8.25 12.86
C LYS A 74 -12.70 -8.62 11.38
N SER A 75 -11.91 -8.02 10.50
CA SER A 75 -11.93 -8.36 9.07
C SER A 75 -11.44 -9.78 8.86
N ARG A 76 -12.08 -10.50 7.91
CA ARG A 76 -11.65 -11.82 7.45
C ARG A 76 -10.78 -11.75 6.18
N TYR A 77 -10.50 -10.55 5.69
CA TYR A 77 -9.71 -10.37 4.47
C TYR A 77 -8.22 -10.44 4.77
N TYR A 78 -7.49 -11.10 3.88
CA TYR A 78 -6.02 -11.07 3.88
C TYR A 78 -5.46 -10.01 2.96
N THR A 79 -6.22 -9.62 1.93
CA THR A 79 -5.84 -8.58 0.98
C THR A 79 -6.85 -7.45 1.04
N TYR A 80 -6.33 -6.25 1.27
CA TYR A 80 -7.08 -5.02 1.33
C TYR A 80 -6.74 -4.25 0.06
N THR A 81 -7.74 -4.00 -0.78
CA THR A 81 -7.57 -3.25 -2.02
C THR A 81 -8.43 -2.02 -1.96
N GLY A 82 -7.94 -0.90 -2.49
CA GLY A 82 -8.75 0.31 -2.60
C GLY A 82 -8.03 1.47 -3.27
N PRO A 83 -8.73 2.58 -3.48
CA PRO A 83 -8.17 3.78 -4.08
C PRO A 83 -7.01 4.35 -3.28
N LEU A 84 -5.99 4.80 -3.98
CA LEU A 84 -4.86 5.56 -3.45
C LEU A 84 -4.90 6.97 -4.05
N GLU A 85 -4.98 7.98 -3.21
CA GLU A 85 -4.99 9.39 -3.62
C GLU A 85 -3.76 10.09 -3.04
N ILE A 86 -3.10 10.90 -3.86
CA ILE A 86 -1.97 11.72 -3.44
C ILE A 86 -2.39 13.19 -3.53
N LYS A 87 -2.22 13.94 -2.44
CA LYS A 87 -2.50 15.38 -2.36
C LYS A 87 -1.35 16.08 -1.63
N GLY A 88 -0.44 16.68 -2.39
CA GLY A 88 0.80 17.23 -1.85
C GLY A 88 1.61 16.15 -1.14
N ASP A 89 1.91 16.36 0.14
CA ASP A 89 2.69 15.44 0.98
C ASP A 89 1.82 14.45 1.76
N VAL A 90 0.52 14.40 1.45
CA VAL A 90 -0.45 13.52 2.08
C VAL A 90 -0.88 12.43 1.11
N ILE A 91 -0.90 11.19 1.59
CA ILE A 91 -1.50 10.06 0.89
C ILE A 91 -2.75 9.60 1.64
N LYS A 92 -3.86 9.45 0.91
CA LYS A 92 -5.10 8.85 1.40
C LYS A 92 -5.30 7.50 0.71
N TYR A 93 -5.41 6.47 1.52
CA TYR A 93 -5.71 5.11 1.08
C TYR A 93 -7.06 4.67 1.64
N THR A 94 -7.95 4.18 0.79
CA THR A 94 -9.33 3.82 1.17
C THR A 94 -9.63 2.34 0.89
N PRO A 95 -9.04 1.39 1.63
CA PRO A 95 -9.24 -0.04 1.39
C PRO A 95 -10.64 -0.51 1.76
N TYR A 96 -11.15 -1.49 1.00
CA TYR A 96 -12.23 -2.34 1.47
C TYR A 96 -11.73 -3.24 2.60
N ILE A 97 -12.48 -3.27 3.71
CA ILE A 97 -12.19 -4.11 4.88
C ILE A 97 -13.28 -5.18 5.09
N SER A 98 -14.41 -5.03 4.39
CA SER A 98 -15.50 -5.99 4.27
C SER A 98 -16.21 -5.74 2.93
N PRO A 99 -17.22 -6.56 2.54
CA PRO A 99 -17.99 -6.30 1.33
C PRO A 99 -18.70 -4.93 1.30
N THR A 100 -19.03 -4.37 2.46
CA THR A 100 -19.87 -3.15 2.57
C THR A 100 -19.19 -2.00 3.30
N SER A 101 -17.93 -2.15 3.71
CA SER A 101 -17.22 -1.12 4.48
C SER A 101 -15.78 -0.91 4.05
N THR A 102 -15.35 0.34 4.18
CA THR A 102 -14.00 0.79 3.89
C THR A 102 -13.34 1.35 5.13
N ALA A 103 -12.01 1.29 5.19
CA ALA A 103 -11.22 2.14 6.07
C ALA A 103 -10.76 3.38 5.33
N GLU A 104 -10.49 4.46 6.06
CA GLU A 104 -9.73 5.60 5.58
C GLU A 104 -8.39 5.63 6.32
N ILE A 105 -7.30 5.61 5.56
CA ILE A 105 -5.93 5.64 6.07
C ILE A 105 -5.21 6.84 5.47
N VAL A 106 -4.95 7.84 6.29
CA VAL A 106 -4.26 9.07 5.90
C VAL A 106 -2.83 9.03 6.42
N MET A 107 -1.85 9.19 5.53
CA MET A 107 -0.42 9.10 5.83
C MET A 107 0.30 10.40 5.49
N SER A 108 1.03 10.94 6.46
CA SER A 108 1.86 12.14 6.33
C SER A 108 2.81 12.29 7.53
N GLY A 109 3.97 12.92 7.33
CA GLY A 109 4.90 13.30 8.39
C GLY A 109 5.26 12.15 9.34
N GLY A 110 5.61 10.99 8.79
CA GLY A 110 5.98 9.80 9.56
C GLY A 110 4.86 9.20 10.43
N ARG A 111 3.59 9.46 10.09
CA ARG A 111 2.40 9.00 10.82
C ARG A 111 1.34 8.45 9.86
N ALA A 112 0.51 7.56 10.40
CA ALA A 112 -0.71 7.08 9.75
C ALA A 112 -1.90 7.27 10.69
N ILE A 113 -2.99 7.85 10.20
CA ILE A 113 -4.27 7.96 10.90
C ILE A 113 -5.25 7.01 10.22
N VAL A 114 -5.82 6.09 10.98
CA VAL A 114 -6.81 5.12 10.52
C VAL A 114 -8.17 5.49 11.09
N ILE A 115 -9.19 5.47 10.23
CA ILE A 115 -10.59 5.74 10.55
C ILE A 115 -11.44 4.61 9.95
N VAL A 116 -12.26 3.95 10.79
CA VAL A 116 -13.20 2.90 10.38
C VAL A 116 -14.46 3.01 11.24
N GLY A 117 -15.54 3.58 10.70
CA GLY A 117 -16.73 3.88 11.52
C GLY A 117 -16.33 4.72 12.73
N GLU A 118 -16.61 4.23 13.94
CA GLU A 118 -16.22 4.89 15.19
C GLU A 118 -14.76 4.62 15.61
N PHE A 119 -14.10 3.63 15.02
CA PHE A 119 -12.70 3.34 15.32
C PHE A 119 -11.80 4.40 14.69
N ARG A 120 -11.07 5.13 15.53
CA ARG A 120 -10.06 6.10 15.09
C ARG A 120 -8.76 5.90 15.86
N LYS A 121 -7.65 5.69 15.14
CA LYS A 121 -6.35 5.48 15.77
C LYS A 121 -5.20 6.06 14.97
N LYS A 122 -4.21 6.61 15.68
CA LYS A 122 -2.97 7.13 15.10
C LYS A 122 -1.82 6.15 15.35
N TYR A 123 -1.00 5.96 14.34
CA TYR A 123 0.19 5.12 14.37
C TYR A 123 1.41 5.95 13.95
N ARG A 124 2.55 5.69 14.58
CA ARG A 124 3.85 6.22 14.13
C ARG A 124 4.44 5.20 13.14
N THR A 125 4.76 5.65 11.94
CA THR A 125 5.45 4.82 10.93
C THR A 125 6.97 4.96 11.06
N GLY A 126 7.45 6.13 11.50
CA GLY A 126 8.88 6.42 11.68
C GLY A 126 9.63 6.65 10.35
N VAL A 127 8.92 6.61 9.23
CA VAL A 127 9.42 6.88 7.87
C VAL A 127 8.37 7.65 7.09
N GLU A 128 8.81 8.48 6.14
CA GLU A 128 7.94 9.24 5.23
C GLU A 128 7.36 8.32 4.15
N VAL A 129 6.35 7.53 4.55
CA VAL A 129 5.65 6.60 3.65
C VAL A 129 5.08 7.32 2.43
N ALA A 130 4.56 8.53 2.62
CA ALA A 130 3.97 9.33 1.55
C ALA A 130 4.98 9.64 0.44
N GLU A 131 6.16 10.16 0.81
CA GLU A 131 7.23 10.49 -0.12
C GLU A 131 7.74 9.25 -0.87
N ILE A 132 7.95 8.15 -0.14
CA ILE A 132 8.46 6.90 -0.74
C ILE A 132 7.44 6.33 -1.74
N LEU A 133 6.15 6.28 -1.38
CA LEU A 133 5.13 5.79 -2.32
C LEU A 133 5.02 6.71 -3.54
N LYS A 134 5.10 8.03 -3.37
CA LYS A 134 5.09 8.99 -4.48
C LYS A 134 6.24 8.75 -5.46
N LYS A 135 7.48 8.62 -4.95
CA LYS A 135 8.66 8.27 -5.76
C LYS A 135 8.42 7.04 -6.63
N TYR A 136 7.78 6.01 -6.07
CA TYR A 136 7.54 4.75 -6.76
C TYR A 136 6.34 4.77 -7.73
N ILE A 137 5.40 5.68 -7.51
CA ILE A 137 4.31 5.97 -8.44
C ILE A 137 4.83 6.76 -9.65
N GLU A 138 5.79 7.66 -9.45
CA GLU A 138 6.51 8.31 -10.56
C GLU A 138 7.37 7.29 -11.32
N TYR A 139 8.04 6.37 -10.61
CA TYR A 139 8.84 5.30 -11.23
C TYR A 139 7.99 4.34 -12.09
N LEU A 140 6.71 4.13 -11.74
CA LEU A 140 5.76 3.38 -12.57
C LEU A 140 5.62 3.97 -13.97
N GLU A 141 5.68 5.30 -14.11
CA GLU A 141 5.58 5.96 -15.42
C GLU A 141 6.85 5.75 -16.27
N MET A 142 8.02 5.59 -15.64
CA MET A 142 9.32 5.56 -16.31
C MET A 142 9.76 4.19 -16.88
N CYS A 143 9.13 3.08 -16.46
CA CYS A 143 9.50 1.70 -16.85
C CYS A 143 8.88 1.22 -18.19
#